data_AF-A0A5C9EKX9-F1
#
_entry.id   AF-A0A5C9EKX9-F1
#
_cell.length_a   1.000
_cell.length_b   1.000
_cell.length_c   1.000
_cell.angle_alpha   90.00
_cell.angle_beta   90.00
_cell.angle_gamma   90.00
#
_symmetry.space_group_name_H-M   'P 1'
#
loop_
_entity.id
_entity.type
_entity.pdbx_description
1 polymer ?
#
loop_
_entity_poly.entity_id
_entity_poly.type
_entity_poly.pdbx_seq_one_letter_code
_entity_poly.pdbx_strand_id
1 'polypeptide(L)'
;MERNSKAKISKIRKVLIYAFLIFLILGNVFPLVVKADNDYTLSPQKGTTYLNVSTYDENRWDSVVNQSFGPEKWFLGNFSGTDIKSKYVVRGWFDGVQWNTSQAMSNLLVPQENYSVWLGLSSIGYNKTYLNERYGNYTYELSVVSRSKWNFTSQDLPVNASYPNDFVVIFENASDYKRLFDDYNDLIDNINTNKTAKFLSLNNLTKYEAEEYFWHMIINNKVGILEPQNTYLDQMITDLRLNNTKVTDGILEIIRSVNNNFTIEIQYGQNAIISHFIAKDEEGNIFFEIESSTRQDSIYVVITLIGASLLGIILIAMYKRKIRRDRYKEKLETYKNN
;
A
#
# COMPACT_ATOMS: atom_id res chain seq x y z
N MET A 1 6.76 43.50 47.00
CA MET A 1 7.29 43.30 45.63
C MET A 1 7.54 41.81 45.28
N GLU A 2 7.83 40.94 46.25
CA GLU A 2 8.07 39.49 46.06
C GLU A 2 6.87 38.66 45.56
N ARG A 3 5.63 38.95 45.99
CA ARG A 3 4.43 38.17 45.59
C ARG A 3 4.18 38.17 44.07
N ASN A 4 4.51 39.28 43.39
CA ASN A 4 4.33 39.41 41.93
C ASN A 4 5.40 38.67 41.11
N SER A 5 6.56 38.34 41.71
CA SER A 5 7.60 37.52 41.09
C SER A 5 7.19 36.03 41.07
N LYS A 6 6.73 35.52 42.21
CA LYS A 6 6.30 34.11 42.36
C LYS A 6 5.11 33.77 41.46
N ALA A 7 4.13 34.67 41.32
CA ALA A 7 3.00 34.51 40.39
C ALA A 7 3.40 34.53 38.89
N LYS A 8 4.55 35.11 38.57
CA LYS A 8 5.06 35.24 37.20
C LYS A 8 5.80 33.99 36.75
N ILE A 9 6.60 33.41 37.64
CA ILE A 9 7.30 32.15 37.44
C ILE A 9 6.30 30.99 37.31
N SER A 10 5.19 31.02 38.07
CA SER A 10 4.16 29.98 38.00
C SER A 10 3.42 29.94 36.66
N LYS A 11 3.21 31.09 35.98
CA LYS A 11 2.57 31.12 34.66
C LYS A 11 3.46 30.57 33.55
N ILE A 12 4.76 30.87 33.57
CA ILE A 12 5.71 30.34 32.57
C ILE A 12 5.89 28.83 32.75
N ARG A 13 5.99 28.37 34.01
CA ARG A 13 6.07 26.94 34.33
C ARG A 13 4.84 26.17 33.86
N LYS A 14 3.64 26.73 34.01
CA LYS A 14 2.40 26.13 33.48
C LYS A 14 2.43 26.02 31.94
N VAL A 15 2.86 27.05 31.23
CA VAL A 15 2.97 27.02 29.77
C VAL A 15 3.98 25.96 29.30
N LEU A 16 5.13 25.84 29.96
CA LEU A 16 6.12 24.81 29.65
C LEU A 16 5.60 23.39 29.93
N ILE A 17 4.86 23.21 31.04
CA ILE A 17 4.23 21.92 31.35
C ILE A 17 3.15 21.57 30.31
N TYR A 18 2.32 22.52 29.90
CA TYR A 18 1.34 22.27 28.84
C TYR A 18 2.00 22.01 27.49
N ALA A 19 3.07 22.71 27.15
CA ALA A 19 3.84 22.43 25.93
C ALA A 19 4.49 21.04 25.96
N PHE A 20 5.02 20.61 27.11
CA PHE A 20 5.59 19.28 27.28
C PHE A 20 4.52 18.18 27.26
N LEU A 21 3.35 18.41 27.85
CA LEU A 21 2.22 17.49 27.76
C LEU A 21 1.67 17.38 26.34
N ILE A 22 1.55 18.50 25.62
CA ILE A 22 1.18 18.49 24.20
C ILE A 22 2.24 17.76 23.38
N PHE A 23 3.54 17.97 23.66
CA PHE A 23 4.62 17.24 23.01
C PHE A 23 4.59 15.74 23.32
N LEU A 24 4.25 15.32 24.54
CA LEU A 24 4.06 13.92 24.89
C LEU A 24 2.82 13.31 24.21
N ILE A 25 1.71 14.06 24.14
CA ILE A 25 0.49 13.62 23.46
C ILE A 25 0.75 13.49 21.96
N LEU A 26 1.44 14.45 21.34
CA LEU A 26 1.83 14.42 19.93
C LEU A 26 2.96 13.41 19.65
N GLY A 27 3.87 13.20 20.58
CA GLY A 27 4.96 12.22 20.49
C GLY A 27 4.47 10.77 20.56
N ASN A 28 3.37 10.52 21.27
CA ASN A 28 2.67 9.22 21.26
C ASN A 28 1.79 9.01 20.02
N VAL A 29 1.72 9.98 19.08
CA VAL A 29 1.11 9.78 17.76
C VAL A 29 2.08 9.06 16.81
N PHE A 30 3.34 8.89 17.20
CA PHE A 30 4.27 8.00 16.52
C PHE A 30 4.12 6.60 17.12
N PRO A 31 3.60 5.61 16.36
CA PRO A 31 3.52 4.25 16.86
C PRO A 31 4.95 3.71 17.01
N LEU A 32 5.40 3.55 18.26
CA LEU A 32 6.45 2.60 18.60
C LEU A 32 5.83 1.21 18.44
N VAL A 33 5.91 0.68 17.23
CA VAL A 33 5.52 -0.70 16.94
C VAL A 33 6.57 -1.60 17.58
N VAL A 34 6.26 -2.11 18.77
CA VAL A 34 6.99 -3.24 19.36
C VAL A 34 6.25 -4.49 18.90
N LYS A 35 6.74 -5.14 17.85
CA LYS A 35 6.29 -6.45 17.39
C LYS A 35 7.49 -7.41 17.42
N ALA A 36 7.33 -8.53 18.10
CA ALA A 36 8.05 -9.79 17.89
C ALA A 36 6.92 -10.83 17.74
N ASP A 37 6.84 -11.69 16.72
CA ASP A 37 7.80 -12.75 16.37
C ASP A 37 7.79 -13.07 14.84
N ASN A 38 7.46 -12.10 13.98
CA ASN A 38 7.64 -12.24 12.53
C ASN A 38 8.80 -11.35 12.07
N ASP A 39 9.72 -11.90 11.29
CA ASP A 39 10.81 -11.15 10.64
C ASP A 39 10.28 -10.07 9.67
N TYR A 40 8.99 -10.13 9.36
CA TYR A 40 8.30 -9.24 8.45
C TYR A 40 7.33 -8.29 9.14
N THR A 41 7.32 -7.03 8.71
CA THR A 41 6.47 -5.99 9.30
C THR A 41 5.76 -5.16 8.23
N LEU A 42 4.53 -4.78 8.55
CA LEU A 42 3.77 -3.78 7.79
C LEU A 42 3.85 -2.44 8.53
N SER A 43 4.47 -1.43 7.92
CA SER A 43 4.59 -0.08 8.48
C SER A 43 4.04 0.99 7.53
N PRO A 44 2.76 0.90 7.13
CA PRO A 44 2.22 1.76 6.11
C PRO A 44 1.94 3.13 6.71
N GLN A 45 2.11 4.16 5.89
CA GLN A 45 1.90 5.54 6.25
C GLN A 45 0.58 6.03 5.66
N LYS A 46 -0.26 6.64 6.51
CA LYS A 46 -1.45 7.35 6.03
C LYS A 46 -1.02 8.46 5.09
N GLY A 47 -1.65 8.53 3.94
CA GLY A 47 -1.31 9.53 2.95
C GLY A 47 -2.02 9.33 1.63
N THR A 48 -1.89 10.34 0.78
CA THR A 48 -2.25 10.26 -0.63
C THR A 48 -0.97 10.05 -1.43
N THR A 49 -0.98 9.02 -2.26
CA THR A 49 0.07 8.76 -3.24
C THR A 49 -0.51 8.99 -4.61
N TYR A 50 0.17 9.80 -5.42
CA TYR A 50 -0.15 9.97 -6.83
C TYR A 50 0.74 9.03 -7.64
N LEU A 51 0.16 8.41 -8.66
CA LEU A 51 0.86 7.58 -9.63
C LEU A 51 0.77 8.29 -10.96
N ASN A 52 1.91 8.56 -11.59
CA ASN A 52 1.97 9.22 -12.89
C ASN A 52 2.65 8.29 -13.89
N VAL A 53 2.14 8.25 -15.10
CA VAL A 53 2.80 7.56 -16.21
C VAL A 53 3.77 8.55 -16.85
N SER A 54 5.07 8.37 -16.61
CA SER A 54 6.13 9.22 -17.17
C SER A 54 6.42 8.87 -18.63
N THR A 55 6.32 7.58 -18.96
CA THR A 55 6.58 7.03 -20.31
C THR A 55 5.48 6.05 -20.69
N TYR A 56 4.94 6.18 -21.90
CA TYR A 56 4.11 5.15 -22.52
C TYR A 56 4.23 5.22 -24.05
N ASP A 57 4.87 4.22 -24.64
CA ASP A 57 4.89 3.99 -26.08
C ASP A 57 3.95 2.82 -26.41
N GLU A 58 2.71 3.16 -26.79
CA GLU A 58 1.65 2.20 -27.14
C GLU A 58 2.07 1.26 -28.28
N ASN A 59 2.75 1.78 -29.30
CA ASN A 59 3.19 0.97 -30.44
C ASN A 59 4.24 -0.06 -30.01
N ARG A 60 5.19 0.37 -29.16
CA ARG A 60 6.21 -0.54 -28.63
C ARG A 60 5.59 -1.55 -27.68
N TRP A 61 4.67 -1.14 -26.80
CA TRP A 61 3.93 -2.04 -25.92
C TRP A 61 3.22 -3.15 -26.70
N ASP A 62 2.46 -2.77 -27.73
CA ASP A 62 1.71 -3.71 -28.57
C ASP A 62 2.62 -4.71 -29.28
N SER A 63 3.79 -4.24 -29.72
CA SER A 63 4.77 -5.08 -30.41
C SER A 63 5.52 -6.06 -29.49
N VAL A 64 5.76 -5.68 -28.23
CA VAL A 64 6.58 -6.45 -27.28
C VAL A 64 5.71 -7.34 -26.38
N VAL A 65 4.64 -6.77 -25.83
CA VAL A 65 3.70 -7.44 -24.93
C VAL A 65 2.58 -8.05 -25.76
N ASN A 66 1.49 -7.32 -26.01
CA ASN A 66 0.37 -7.65 -26.89
C ASN A 66 -0.74 -6.59 -26.71
N GLN A 67 -1.50 -6.28 -27.76
CA GLN A 67 -2.72 -5.44 -27.68
C GLN A 67 -3.76 -5.93 -26.67
N SER A 68 -3.90 -7.25 -26.53
CA SER A 68 -4.88 -7.87 -25.63
C SER A 68 -4.52 -7.69 -24.15
N PHE A 69 -3.27 -7.30 -23.87
CA PHE A 69 -2.71 -7.09 -22.53
C PHE A 69 -2.20 -5.66 -22.36
N GLY A 70 -2.96 -4.67 -22.84
CA GLY A 70 -2.68 -3.25 -22.63
C GLY A 70 -2.60 -2.85 -21.14
N PRO A 71 -1.95 -1.72 -20.79
CA PRO A 71 -1.86 -1.23 -19.42
C PRO A 71 -3.22 -1.04 -18.73
N GLU A 72 -4.29 -0.79 -19.49
CA GLU A 72 -5.67 -0.71 -19.00
C GLU A 72 -6.10 -1.99 -18.29
N LYS A 73 -5.60 -3.15 -18.73
CA LYS A 73 -5.94 -4.45 -18.13
C LYS A 73 -5.23 -4.66 -16.79
N TRP A 74 -4.01 -4.15 -16.65
CA TRP A 74 -3.20 -4.36 -15.45
C TRP A 74 -3.50 -3.30 -14.38
N PHE A 75 -3.70 -2.05 -14.80
CA PHE A 75 -3.76 -0.93 -13.87
C PHE A 75 -5.16 -0.31 -13.72
N LEU A 76 -6.06 -0.61 -14.66
CA LEU A 76 -7.41 -0.07 -14.80
C LEU A 76 -7.43 1.43 -15.11
N GLY A 77 -8.22 1.81 -16.11
CA GLY A 77 -8.40 3.21 -16.49
C GLY A 77 -8.24 3.44 -17.98
N ASN A 78 -7.83 4.66 -18.32
CA ASN A 78 -7.60 5.10 -19.69
C ASN A 78 -6.16 5.59 -19.82
N PHE A 79 -5.38 4.97 -20.71
CA PHE A 79 -4.01 5.36 -21.02
C PHE A 79 -3.86 6.11 -22.35
N SER A 80 -4.96 6.66 -22.88
CA SER A 80 -4.90 7.55 -24.05
C SER A 80 -4.55 8.99 -23.65
N GLY A 81 -3.53 9.53 -24.31
CA GLY A 81 -3.10 10.92 -24.18
C GLY A 81 -1.84 11.10 -23.31
N THR A 82 -1.59 12.35 -22.93
CA THR A 82 -0.45 12.77 -22.09
C THR A 82 -0.90 13.02 -20.65
N ASP A 83 0.03 13.02 -19.68
CA ASP A 83 -0.26 13.28 -18.25
C ASP A 83 -1.25 12.28 -17.63
N ILE A 84 -1.07 10.99 -17.94
CA ILE A 84 -1.91 9.93 -17.38
C ILE A 84 -1.56 9.75 -15.91
N LYS A 85 -2.56 9.89 -15.05
CA LYS A 85 -2.38 9.87 -13.60
C LYS A 85 -3.47 9.09 -12.87
N SER A 86 -3.10 8.59 -11.70
CA SER A 86 -3.96 7.93 -10.72
C SER A 86 -3.58 8.43 -9.33
N LYS A 87 -4.40 8.10 -8.34
CA LYS A 87 -4.00 8.23 -6.94
C LYS A 87 -4.62 7.11 -6.11
N TYR A 88 -4.00 6.85 -4.98
CA TYR A 88 -4.64 6.12 -3.91
C TYR A 88 -4.45 6.83 -2.57
N VAL A 89 -5.39 6.59 -1.67
CA VAL A 89 -5.38 7.11 -0.30
C VAL A 89 -5.45 5.94 0.65
N VAL A 90 -4.41 5.72 1.45
CA VAL A 90 -4.40 4.69 2.49
C VAL A 90 -5.34 5.13 3.61
N ARG A 91 -6.38 4.34 3.86
CA ARG A 91 -7.41 4.60 4.89
C ARG A 91 -7.06 3.95 6.23
N GLY A 92 -6.42 2.78 6.18
CA GLY A 92 -6.02 2.02 7.36
C GLY A 92 -5.37 0.71 6.98
N TRP A 93 -4.93 -0.04 7.98
CA TRP A 93 -4.34 -1.36 7.81
C TRP A 93 -4.68 -2.24 9.01
N PHE A 94 -4.64 -3.55 8.80
CA PHE A 94 -4.97 -4.57 9.79
C PHE A 94 -3.94 -5.68 9.69
N ASP A 95 -3.37 -6.09 10.81
CA ASP A 95 -2.45 -7.21 10.91
C ASP A 95 -3.15 -8.41 11.55
N GLY A 96 -2.64 -9.62 11.31
CA GLY A 96 -3.18 -10.85 11.89
C GLY A 96 -4.59 -11.19 11.40
N VAL A 97 -5.00 -10.71 10.23
CA VAL A 97 -6.27 -11.10 9.61
C VAL A 97 -6.16 -12.54 9.16
N GLN A 98 -7.06 -13.40 9.62
CA GLN A 98 -7.00 -14.82 9.29
C GLN A 98 -7.96 -15.16 8.14
N TRP A 99 -7.43 -15.75 7.07
CA TRP A 99 -8.23 -16.37 6.00
C TRP A 99 -8.07 -17.89 6.03
N ASN A 100 -9.16 -18.62 5.82
CA ASN A 100 -9.07 -20.04 5.49
C ASN A 100 -8.77 -20.23 3.98
N THR A 101 -8.41 -21.45 3.60
CA THR A 101 -8.03 -21.78 2.21
C THR A 101 -9.13 -21.43 1.20
N SER A 102 -10.40 -21.69 1.52
CA SER A 102 -11.50 -21.33 0.62
C SER A 102 -11.58 -19.82 0.36
N GLN A 103 -11.31 -18.99 1.37
CA GLN A 103 -11.27 -17.53 1.23
C GLN A 103 -10.07 -17.08 0.42
N ALA A 104 -8.87 -17.62 0.69
CA ALA A 104 -7.67 -17.29 -0.05
C ALA A 104 -7.81 -17.62 -1.55
N MET A 105 -8.24 -18.84 -1.88
CA MET A 105 -8.45 -19.25 -3.28
C MET A 105 -9.49 -18.37 -3.98
N SER A 106 -10.69 -18.24 -3.41
CA SER A 106 -11.79 -17.49 -4.06
C SER A 106 -11.51 -16.01 -4.22
N ASN A 107 -10.77 -15.38 -3.29
CA ASN A 107 -10.47 -13.96 -3.37
C ASN A 107 -9.22 -13.65 -4.20
N LEU A 108 -8.24 -14.55 -4.29
CA LEU A 108 -6.95 -14.27 -4.93
C LEU A 108 -6.79 -14.94 -6.30
N LEU A 109 -7.31 -16.15 -6.48
CA LEU A 109 -7.00 -16.99 -7.65
C LEU A 109 -8.16 -17.24 -8.60
N VAL A 110 -9.38 -16.89 -8.19
CA VAL A 110 -10.57 -17.11 -9.01
C VAL A 110 -10.96 -15.81 -9.72
N PRO A 111 -10.79 -15.73 -11.05
CA PRO A 111 -11.34 -14.63 -11.83
C PRO A 111 -12.86 -14.59 -11.67
N GLN A 112 -13.44 -13.38 -11.66
CA GLN A 112 -14.90 -13.22 -11.56
C GLN A 112 -15.65 -13.98 -12.66
N GLU A 113 -15.05 -14.08 -13.85
CA GLU A 113 -15.60 -14.79 -15.01
C GLU A 113 -15.84 -16.28 -14.74
N ASN A 114 -15.07 -16.88 -13.82
CA ASN A 114 -15.19 -18.29 -13.46
C ASN A 114 -16.13 -18.54 -12.27
N TYR A 115 -16.81 -17.52 -11.74
CA TYR A 115 -17.65 -17.68 -10.55
C TYR A 115 -18.78 -18.69 -10.72
N SER A 116 -19.39 -18.77 -11.91
CA SER A 116 -20.42 -19.76 -12.24
C SER A 116 -19.90 -21.20 -12.19
N VAL A 117 -18.68 -21.43 -12.69
CA VAL A 117 -18.00 -22.73 -12.60
C VAL A 117 -17.82 -23.13 -11.14
N TRP A 118 -17.37 -22.19 -10.29
CA TRP A 118 -17.20 -22.44 -8.86
C TRP A 118 -18.50 -22.75 -8.12
N LEU A 119 -19.60 -22.07 -8.47
CA LEU A 119 -20.92 -22.42 -7.93
C LEU A 119 -21.34 -23.83 -8.34
N GLY A 120 -21.10 -24.21 -9.59
CA GLY A 120 -21.31 -25.58 -10.08
C GLY A 120 -20.48 -26.60 -9.31
N LEU A 121 -19.18 -26.34 -9.14
CA LEU A 121 -18.26 -27.20 -8.40
C LEU A 121 -18.68 -27.38 -6.93
N SER A 122 -19.15 -26.31 -6.30
CA SER A 122 -19.71 -26.34 -4.93
C SER A 122 -20.89 -27.31 -4.82
N SER A 123 -21.76 -27.35 -5.83
CA SER A 123 -22.95 -28.22 -5.86
C SER A 123 -22.62 -29.72 -5.96
N ILE A 124 -21.43 -30.05 -6.46
CA ILE A 124 -20.94 -31.43 -6.58
C ILE A 124 -19.90 -31.81 -5.51
N GLY A 125 -19.75 -30.98 -4.48
CA GLY A 125 -18.95 -31.28 -3.29
C GLY A 125 -17.69 -30.43 -3.09
N TYR A 126 -17.24 -29.65 -4.07
CA TYR A 126 -16.09 -28.74 -3.93
C TYR A 126 -16.49 -27.40 -3.30
N ASN A 127 -17.19 -27.46 -2.18
CA ASN A 127 -17.68 -26.29 -1.45
C ASN A 127 -16.66 -25.81 -0.40
N LYS A 128 -16.99 -24.70 0.28
CA LYS A 128 -16.15 -24.11 1.33
C LYS A 128 -15.72 -25.13 2.40
N THR A 129 -16.63 -26.01 2.84
CA THR A 129 -16.33 -27.03 3.85
C THR A 129 -15.28 -28.00 3.35
N TYR A 130 -15.48 -28.56 2.15
CA TYR A 130 -14.50 -29.46 1.52
C TYR A 130 -13.12 -28.82 1.38
N LEU A 131 -13.05 -27.58 0.86
CA LEU A 131 -11.78 -26.88 0.67
C LEU A 131 -11.03 -26.68 2.00
N ASN A 132 -11.76 -26.29 3.05
CA ASN A 132 -11.15 -26.06 4.36
C ASN A 132 -10.82 -27.37 5.09
N GLU A 133 -11.53 -28.46 4.88
CA GLU A 133 -11.18 -29.74 5.50
C GLU A 133 -10.02 -30.43 4.76
N ARG A 134 -9.99 -30.35 3.43
CA ARG A 134 -8.98 -30.99 2.59
C ARG A 134 -7.63 -30.25 2.63
N TYR A 135 -7.67 -28.93 2.61
CA TYR A 135 -6.49 -28.05 2.51
C TYR A 135 -6.32 -27.13 3.73
N GLY A 136 -7.33 -27.00 4.58
CA GLY A 136 -7.40 -26.00 5.65
C GLY A 136 -7.04 -26.50 7.04
N ASN A 137 -6.05 -27.41 7.15
CA ASN A 137 -5.36 -27.62 8.43
C ASN A 137 -4.59 -26.36 8.90
N TYR A 138 -4.63 -25.27 8.14
CA TYR A 138 -3.89 -24.04 8.37
C TYR A 138 -4.76 -22.83 8.06
N THR A 139 -4.63 -21.78 8.88
CA THR A 139 -5.14 -20.43 8.58
C THR A 139 -4.00 -19.60 8.00
N TYR A 140 -4.29 -18.87 6.94
CA TYR A 140 -3.40 -17.87 6.39
C TYR A 140 -3.47 -16.60 7.24
N GLU A 141 -2.35 -16.18 7.81
CA GLU A 141 -2.25 -14.90 8.50
C GLU A 141 -1.89 -13.81 7.49
N LEU A 142 -2.65 -12.72 7.53
CA LEU A 142 -2.59 -11.67 6.54
C LEU A 142 -2.42 -10.31 7.19
N SER A 143 -1.60 -9.48 6.57
CA SER A 143 -1.70 -8.04 6.70
C SER A 143 -2.54 -7.47 5.54
N VAL A 144 -3.43 -6.54 5.84
CA VAL A 144 -4.37 -5.96 4.87
C VAL A 144 -4.26 -4.45 4.90
N VAL A 145 -3.96 -3.84 3.76
CA VAL A 145 -3.98 -2.38 3.58
C VAL A 145 -5.29 -1.98 2.92
N SER A 146 -6.10 -1.19 3.62
CA SER A 146 -7.32 -0.60 3.08
C SER A 146 -7.02 0.74 2.42
N ARG A 147 -7.46 0.93 1.17
CA ARG A 147 -7.24 2.16 0.41
C ARG A 147 -8.47 2.56 -0.40
N SER A 148 -8.54 3.85 -0.72
CA SER A 148 -9.33 4.31 -1.87
C SER A 148 -8.44 4.41 -3.09
N LYS A 149 -8.86 3.86 -4.21
CA LYS A 149 -8.14 3.91 -5.49
C LYS A 149 -8.94 4.65 -6.55
N TRP A 150 -8.26 5.50 -7.29
CA TRP A 150 -8.75 6.13 -8.51
C TRP A 150 -8.11 5.44 -9.72
N ASN A 151 -8.88 5.20 -10.76
CA ASN A 151 -8.32 4.65 -12.00
C ASN A 151 -7.40 5.65 -12.69
N PHE A 152 -6.50 5.15 -13.53
CA PHE A 152 -5.68 6.00 -14.39
C PHE A 152 -6.55 6.78 -15.38
N THR A 153 -6.22 8.04 -15.58
CA THR A 153 -6.91 8.93 -16.52
C THR A 153 -5.98 10.06 -16.96
N SER A 154 -6.15 10.54 -18.18
CA SER A 154 -5.53 11.77 -18.69
C SER A 154 -6.33 13.04 -18.36
N GLN A 155 -7.52 12.87 -17.76
CA GLN A 155 -8.36 13.98 -17.30
C GLN A 155 -8.08 14.32 -15.82
N ASP A 156 -8.79 15.33 -15.31
CA ASP A 156 -8.79 15.60 -13.87
C ASP A 156 -9.34 14.41 -13.09
N LEU A 157 -8.66 14.10 -11.98
CA LEU A 157 -9.07 13.01 -11.10
C LEU A 157 -10.45 13.33 -10.50
N PRO A 158 -11.44 12.44 -10.62
CA PRO A 158 -12.77 12.69 -10.09
C PRO A 158 -12.73 12.87 -8.57
N VAL A 159 -13.72 13.57 -8.03
CA VAL A 159 -13.84 13.81 -6.58
C VAL A 159 -13.93 12.49 -5.82
N ASN A 160 -14.73 11.56 -6.33
CA ASN A 160 -14.95 10.26 -5.70
C ASN A 160 -14.00 9.20 -6.27
N ALA A 161 -13.56 8.29 -5.40
CA ALA A 161 -12.73 7.17 -5.79
C ALA A 161 -13.50 6.18 -6.69
N SER A 162 -12.83 5.65 -7.69
CA SER A 162 -13.34 4.53 -8.50
C SER A 162 -13.60 3.30 -7.63
N TYR A 163 -12.69 3.04 -6.69
CA TYR A 163 -12.81 1.98 -5.70
C TYR A 163 -12.62 2.57 -4.31
N PRO A 164 -13.71 2.96 -3.61
CA PRO A 164 -13.60 3.60 -2.31
C PRO A 164 -13.07 2.65 -1.22
N ASN A 165 -13.33 1.35 -1.35
CA ASN A 165 -12.98 0.32 -0.37
C ASN A 165 -12.15 -0.79 -1.02
N ASP A 166 -11.00 -0.40 -1.58
CA ASP A 166 -10.04 -1.34 -2.16
C ASP A 166 -9.13 -1.91 -1.07
N PHE A 167 -8.68 -3.15 -1.24
CA PHE A 167 -7.83 -3.85 -0.27
C PHE A 167 -6.63 -4.47 -0.97
N VAL A 168 -5.46 -4.26 -0.39
CA VAL A 168 -4.23 -4.98 -0.74
C VAL A 168 -3.96 -5.98 0.36
N VAL A 169 -3.80 -7.25 -0.02
CA VAL A 169 -3.67 -8.37 0.91
C VAL A 169 -2.24 -8.90 0.82
N ILE A 170 -1.67 -9.24 1.97
CA ILE A 170 -0.27 -9.63 2.08
C ILE A 170 -0.21 -10.81 3.03
N PHE A 171 0.38 -11.94 2.63
CA PHE A 171 0.62 -13.02 3.57
C PHE A 171 1.70 -12.59 4.58
N GLU A 172 1.49 -12.80 5.87
CA GLU A 172 2.53 -12.49 6.85
C GLU A 172 3.74 -13.40 6.70
N ASN A 173 3.54 -14.61 6.15
CA ASN A 173 4.60 -15.53 5.76
C ASN A 173 4.70 -15.64 4.23
N ALA A 174 5.85 -15.29 3.66
CA ALA A 174 6.09 -15.42 2.22
C ALA A 174 5.88 -16.86 1.67
N SER A 175 6.17 -17.89 2.47
CA SER A 175 5.96 -19.29 2.06
C SER A 175 4.48 -19.66 1.85
N ASP A 176 3.54 -18.86 2.38
CA ASP A 176 2.13 -19.09 2.19
C ASP A 176 1.69 -18.88 0.73
N TYR A 177 2.42 -18.09 -0.05
CA TYR A 177 2.20 -18.01 -1.51
C TYR A 177 2.41 -19.34 -2.19
N LYS A 178 3.48 -20.07 -1.80
CA LYS A 178 3.75 -21.41 -2.32
C LYS A 178 2.70 -22.41 -1.87
N ARG A 179 2.30 -22.35 -0.59
CA ARG A 179 1.25 -23.24 -0.07
C ARG A 179 -0.06 -23.05 -0.84
N LEU A 180 -0.50 -21.82 -1.04
CA LEU A 180 -1.73 -21.53 -1.78
C LEU A 180 -1.63 -21.98 -3.25
N PHE A 181 -0.46 -21.81 -3.88
CA PHE A 181 -0.18 -22.29 -5.24
C PHE A 181 -0.30 -23.82 -5.34
N ASP A 182 0.37 -24.55 -4.44
CA ASP A 182 0.35 -26.01 -4.41
C ASP A 182 -1.08 -26.54 -4.17
N ASP A 183 -1.79 -25.97 -3.18
CA ASP A 183 -3.17 -26.34 -2.84
C ASP A 183 -4.11 -26.11 -4.03
N TYR A 184 -3.96 -24.99 -4.75
CA TYR A 184 -4.79 -24.69 -5.92
C TYR A 184 -4.54 -25.70 -7.04
N ASN A 185 -3.28 -25.99 -7.35
CA ASN A 185 -2.95 -26.92 -8.42
C ASN A 185 -3.38 -28.37 -8.11
N ASP A 186 -3.29 -28.83 -6.85
CA ASP A 186 -3.85 -30.12 -6.42
C ASP A 186 -5.38 -30.15 -6.56
N LEU A 187 -6.06 -29.07 -6.17
CA LEU A 187 -7.50 -28.95 -6.34
C LEU A 187 -7.92 -29.04 -7.81
N ILE A 188 -7.21 -28.35 -8.70
CA ILE A 188 -7.48 -28.39 -10.14
C ILE A 188 -7.29 -29.81 -10.68
N ASP A 189 -6.25 -30.55 -10.25
CA ASP A 189 -6.09 -31.96 -10.60
C ASP A 189 -7.27 -32.82 -10.15
N ASN A 190 -7.74 -32.60 -8.92
CA ASN A 190 -8.85 -33.34 -8.36
C ASN A 190 -10.14 -33.09 -9.18
N ILE A 191 -10.44 -31.83 -9.48
CA ILE A 191 -11.60 -31.43 -10.29
C ILE A 191 -11.47 -32.01 -11.71
N ASN A 192 -10.30 -31.89 -12.32
CA ASN A 192 -10.05 -32.34 -13.70
C ASN A 192 -10.02 -33.86 -13.84
N THR A 193 -9.98 -34.62 -12.76
CA THR A 193 -10.12 -36.08 -12.76
C THR A 193 -11.52 -36.55 -12.34
N ASN A 194 -12.34 -35.68 -11.75
CA ASN A 194 -13.70 -35.98 -11.31
C ASN A 194 -14.66 -36.20 -12.49
N LYS A 195 -15.30 -37.38 -12.53
CA LYS A 195 -16.22 -37.77 -13.61
C LYS A 195 -17.46 -36.88 -13.68
N THR A 196 -18.01 -36.47 -12.54
CA THR A 196 -19.18 -35.60 -12.47
C THR A 196 -18.83 -34.19 -12.95
N ALA A 197 -17.68 -33.66 -12.56
CA ALA A 197 -17.21 -32.36 -13.04
C ALA A 197 -17.05 -32.35 -14.56
N LYS A 198 -16.46 -33.42 -15.14
CA LYS A 198 -16.35 -33.60 -16.60
C LYS A 198 -17.71 -33.70 -17.28
N PHE A 199 -18.61 -34.52 -16.74
CA PHE A 199 -19.96 -34.69 -17.27
C PHE A 199 -20.72 -33.36 -17.33
N LEU A 200 -20.55 -32.52 -16.31
CA LEU A 200 -21.15 -31.18 -16.24
C LEU A 200 -20.33 -30.08 -16.92
N SER A 201 -19.20 -30.42 -17.56
CA SER A 201 -18.27 -29.46 -18.18
C SER A 201 -17.77 -28.36 -17.25
N LEU A 202 -17.58 -28.69 -15.96
CA LEU A 202 -17.07 -27.79 -14.91
C LEU A 202 -15.54 -27.87 -14.74
N ASN A 203 -14.85 -28.63 -15.61
CA ASN A 203 -13.42 -28.93 -15.52
C ASN A 203 -12.57 -28.06 -16.45
N ASN A 204 -12.99 -26.82 -16.71
CA ASN A 204 -12.27 -25.86 -17.56
C ASN A 204 -11.28 -24.99 -16.77
N LEU A 205 -11.05 -25.30 -15.50
CA LEU A 205 -10.04 -24.63 -14.69
C LEU A 205 -8.64 -25.11 -15.07
N THR A 206 -7.74 -24.15 -15.24
CA THR A 206 -6.36 -24.41 -15.67
C THR A 206 -5.44 -24.24 -14.48
N LYS A 207 -4.43 -25.11 -14.38
CA LYS A 207 -3.35 -24.95 -13.41
C LYS A 207 -2.53 -23.72 -13.73
N TYR A 208 -1.89 -23.18 -12.70
CA TYR A 208 -0.85 -22.20 -12.93
C TYR A 208 0.52 -22.87 -12.96
N GLU A 209 1.38 -22.41 -13.87
CA GLU A 209 2.82 -22.49 -13.68
C GLU A 209 3.25 -21.44 -12.64
N ALA A 210 4.39 -21.62 -11.99
CA ALA A 210 4.80 -20.76 -10.87
C ALA A 210 4.97 -19.29 -11.29
N GLU A 211 5.56 -19.05 -12.46
CA GLU A 211 5.76 -17.71 -13.04
C GLU A 211 4.42 -17.03 -13.36
N GLU A 212 3.47 -17.76 -13.95
CA GLU A 212 2.14 -17.23 -14.27
C GLU A 212 1.30 -16.98 -13.02
N TYR A 213 1.42 -17.84 -12.00
CA TYR A 213 0.82 -17.63 -10.69
C TYR A 213 1.34 -16.34 -10.05
N PHE A 214 2.67 -16.20 -9.97
CA PHE A 214 3.29 -15.01 -9.37
C PHE A 214 2.91 -13.75 -10.13
N TRP A 215 2.93 -13.81 -11.46
CA TRP A 215 2.49 -12.69 -12.30
C TRP A 215 1.02 -12.32 -12.08
N HIS A 216 0.12 -13.32 -12.02
CA HIS A 216 -1.31 -13.11 -11.74
C HIS A 216 -1.53 -12.37 -10.42
N MET A 217 -0.74 -12.71 -9.41
CA MET A 217 -0.82 -12.08 -8.08
C MET A 217 -0.36 -10.61 -8.10
N ILE A 218 0.66 -10.29 -8.90
CA ILE A 218 1.15 -8.91 -9.10
C ILE A 218 0.11 -8.06 -9.85
N ILE A 219 -0.33 -8.50 -11.05
CA ILE A 219 -1.18 -7.67 -11.93
C ILE A 219 -2.56 -7.42 -11.38
N ASN A 220 -3.12 -8.38 -10.64
CA ASN A 220 -4.42 -8.17 -10.00
C ASN A 220 -4.35 -7.18 -8.84
N ASN A 221 -3.16 -6.65 -8.52
CA ASN A 221 -2.92 -5.58 -7.55
C ASN A 221 -3.46 -5.96 -6.16
N LYS A 222 -3.48 -7.26 -5.88
CA LYS A 222 -3.96 -7.84 -4.61
C LYS A 222 -2.82 -8.20 -3.68
N VAL A 223 -1.57 -8.12 -4.14
CA VAL A 223 -0.39 -8.49 -3.36
C VAL A 223 0.48 -7.28 -3.09
N GLY A 224 0.68 -7.00 -1.80
CA GLY A 224 1.73 -6.13 -1.32
C GLY A 224 2.92 -6.92 -0.77
N ILE A 225 4.01 -6.23 -0.45
CA ILE A 225 5.26 -6.83 0.04
C ILE A 225 5.63 -6.22 1.39
N LEU A 226 5.90 -7.07 2.38
CA LEU A 226 6.31 -6.64 3.72
C LEU A 226 7.79 -6.27 3.78
N GLU A 227 8.14 -5.44 4.77
CA GLU A 227 9.54 -5.15 5.09
C GLU A 227 10.16 -6.26 5.94
N PRO A 228 11.44 -6.63 5.77
CA PRO A 228 12.37 -6.13 4.74
C PRO A 228 12.05 -6.71 3.35
N GLN A 229 11.83 -5.84 2.36
CA GLN A 229 11.31 -6.25 1.04
C GLN A 229 12.21 -7.27 0.31
N ASN A 230 13.53 -7.10 0.38
CA ASN A 230 14.48 -8.03 -0.25
C ASN A 230 14.30 -9.45 0.28
N THR A 231 14.35 -9.61 1.61
CA THR A 231 14.21 -10.92 2.25
C THR A 231 12.86 -11.56 1.94
N TYR A 232 11.79 -10.77 1.98
CA TYR A 232 10.43 -11.25 1.70
C TYR A 232 10.29 -11.73 0.25
N LEU A 233 10.75 -10.93 -0.71
CA LEU A 233 10.72 -11.27 -2.13
C LEU A 233 11.64 -12.44 -2.46
N ASP A 234 12.86 -12.48 -1.90
CA ASP A 234 13.80 -13.60 -2.07
C ASP A 234 13.21 -14.92 -1.60
N GLN A 235 12.52 -14.92 -0.45
CA GLN A 235 11.84 -16.11 0.06
C GLN A 235 10.72 -16.54 -0.89
N MET A 236 9.87 -15.61 -1.35
CA MET A 236 8.83 -15.92 -2.33
C MET A 236 9.40 -16.52 -3.63
N ILE A 237 10.46 -15.92 -4.17
CA ILE A 237 11.14 -16.36 -5.40
C ILE A 237 11.69 -17.77 -5.22
N THR A 238 12.37 -18.02 -4.09
CA THR A 238 12.98 -19.31 -3.76
C THR A 238 11.93 -20.40 -3.59
N ASP A 239 10.87 -20.12 -2.82
CA ASP A 239 9.83 -21.09 -2.50
C ASP A 239 8.99 -21.47 -3.73
N LEU A 240 8.64 -20.49 -4.56
CA LEU A 240 7.94 -20.71 -5.82
C LEU A 240 8.88 -21.23 -6.94
N ARG A 241 10.19 -21.19 -6.74
CA ARG A 241 11.22 -21.60 -7.71
C ARG A 241 11.14 -20.82 -9.02
N LEU A 242 10.99 -19.50 -8.92
CA LEU A 242 10.87 -18.62 -10.08
C LEU A 242 12.24 -18.47 -10.76
N ASN A 243 12.35 -18.88 -12.02
CA ASN A 243 13.65 -18.87 -12.72
C ASN A 243 13.93 -17.54 -13.42
N ASN A 244 12.88 -16.82 -13.80
CA ASN A 244 12.96 -15.58 -14.57
C ASN A 244 12.78 -14.34 -13.69
N THR A 245 12.95 -14.49 -12.38
CA THR A 245 12.70 -13.45 -11.39
C THR A 245 13.86 -13.35 -10.43
N LYS A 246 14.27 -12.13 -10.10
CA LYS A 246 15.27 -11.86 -9.06
C LYS A 246 14.92 -10.56 -8.34
N VAL A 247 15.48 -10.36 -7.16
CA VAL A 247 15.42 -9.08 -6.44
C VAL A 247 16.82 -8.49 -6.32
N THR A 248 16.95 -7.18 -6.49
CA THR A 248 18.20 -6.44 -6.30
C THR A 248 17.86 -5.08 -5.73
N ASP A 249 18.39 -4.76 -4.53
CA ASP A 249 18.19 -3.46 -3.87
C ASP A 249 16.72 -3.00 -3.75
N GLY A 250 15.81 -3.93 -3.47
CA GLY A 250 14.36 -3.68 -3.32
C GLY A 250 13.59 -3.64 -4.64
N ILE A 251 14.27 -3.88 -5.76
CA ILE A 251 13.68 -3.93 -7.09
C ILE A 251 13.50 -5.39 -7.50
N LEU A 252 12.25 -5.77 -7.74
CA LEU A 252 11.87 -7.04 -8.31
C LEU A 252 11.99 -6.96 -9.83
N GLU A 253 12.91 -7.70 -10.41
CA GLU A 253 13.09 -7.82 -11.86
C GLU A 253 12.46 -9.13 -12.35
N ILE A 254 11.57 -9.04 -13.34
CA ILE A 254 10.87 -10.18 -13.95
C ILE A 254 11.12 -10.16 -15.45
N ILE A 255 11.68 -11.23 -16.00
CA ILE A 255 11.83 -11.41 -17.44
C ILE A 255 10.61 -12.20 -17.94
N ARG A 256 9.90 -11.64 -18.92
CA ARG A 256 8.75 -12.30 -19.55
C ARG A 256 8.96 -12.42 -21.04
N SER A 257 8.30 -13.41 -21.63
CA SER A 257 8.28 -13.66 -23.06
C SER A 257 6.83 -13.83 -23.48
N VAL A 258 6.32 -12.91 -24.30
CA VAL A 258 4.97 -13.03 -24.90
C VAL A 258 5.11 -13.05 -26.41
N ASN A 259 5.35 -11.87 -27.01
CA ASN A 259 5.74 -11.77 -28.42
C ASN A 259 7.28 -11.72 -28.55
N ASN A 260 7.91 -10.88 -27.74
CA ASN A 260 9.36 -10.79 -27.56
C ASN A 260 9.69 -10.84 -26.06
N ASN A 261 10.97 -10.98 -25.70
CA ASN A 261 11.35 -10.86 -24.30
C ASN A 261 11.28 -9.40 -23.85
N PHE A 262 10.92 -9.21 -22.59
CA PHE A 262 10.93 -7.90 -21.96
C PHE A 262 11.13 -8.05 -20.46
N THR A 263 11.67 -7.01 -19.85
CA THR A 263 11.92 -6.97 -18.42
C THR A 263 10.92 -6.02 -17.76
N ILE A 264 10.33 -6.48 -16.68
CA ILE A 264 9.52 -5.67 -15.78
C ILE A 264 10.31 -5.45 -14.50
N GLU A 265 10.41 -4.20 -14.09
CA GLU A 265 11.01 -3.81 -12.81
C GLU A 265 9.91 -3.25 -11.91
N ILE A 266 9.81 -3.76 -10.68
CA ILE A 266 8.81 -3.34 -9.72
C ILE A 266 9.50 -2.98 -8.41
N GLN A 267 9.22 -1.78 -7.92
CA GLN A 267 9.58 -1.38 -6.57
C GLN A 267 8.33 -1.19 -5.74
N TYR A 268 8.40 -1.62 -4.47
CA TYR A 268 7.33 -1.42 -3.51
C TYR A 268 7.66 -0.26 -2.58
N GLY A 269 6.68 0.62 -2.36
CA GLY A 269 6.83 1.73 -1.44
C GLY A 269 6.57 1.31 0.00
N GLN A 270 6.74 2.25 0.93
CA GLN A 270 6.55 2.06 2.38
C GLN A 270 5.14 1.54 2.78
N ASN A 271 4.16 1.63 1.88
CA ASN A 271 2.81 1.12 2.08
C ASN A 271 2.63 -0.35 1.65
N ALA A 272 3.72 -1.06 1.35
CA ALA A 272 3.70 -2.38 0.72
C ALA A 272 2.99 -2.40 -0.65
N ILE A 273 2.83 -1.24 -1.29
CA ILE A 273 2.14 -1.07 -2.58
C ILE A 273 3.18 -0.66 -3.61
N ILE A 274 3.02 -1.12 -4.86
CA ILE A 274 3.85 -0.73 -5.99
C ILE A 274 4.00 0.80 -6.05
N SER A 275 5.24 1.26 -5.93
CA SER A 275 5.64 2.67 -6.00
C SER A 275 6.30 3.01 -7.33
N HIS A 276 6.89 2.03 -7.99
CA HIS A 276 7.52 2.19 -9.30
C HIS A 276 7.30 0.92 -10.11
N PHE A 277 6.98 1.10 -11.39
CA PHE A 277 6.80 0.02 -12.34
C PHE A 277 7.42 0.43 -13.67
N ILE A 278 8.35 -0.35 -14.19
CA ILE A 278 8.99 -0.10 -15.48
C ILE A 278 8.84 -1.34 -16.36
N ALA A 279 8.52 -1.15 -17.64
CA ALA A 279 8.66 -2.16 -18.67
C ALA A 279 9.74 -1.74 -19.67
N LYS A 280 10.70 -2.63 -19.90
CA LYS A 280 11.86 -2.46 -20.77
C LYS A 280 11.89 -3.54 -21.84
N ASP A 281 12.22 -3.19 -23.07
CA ASP A 281 12.44 -4.18 -24.12
C ASP A 281 13.79 -4.92 -23.93
N GLU A 282 14.11 -5.85 -24.82
CA GLU A 282 15.37 -6.62 -24.78
C GLU A 282 16.63 -5.77 -24.86
N GLU A 283 16.54 -4.56 -25.43
CA GLU A 283 17.63 -3.60 -25.57
C GLU A 283 17.77 -2.71 -24.32
N GLY A 284 16.83 -2.83 -23.37
CA GLY A 284 16.77 -2.03 -22.14
C GLY A 284 16.06 -0.68 -22.32
N ASN A 285 15.42 -0.43 -23.46
CA ASN A 285 14.66 0.80 -23.67
C ASN A 285 13.34 0.74 -22.90
N ILE A 286 13.07 1.78 -22.12
CA ILE A 286 11.82 1.92 -21.37
C ILE A 286 10.71 2.29 -22.34
N PHE A 287 9.66 1.47 -22.40
CA PHE A 287 8.45 1.76 -23.19
C PHE A 287 7.21 1.99 -22.32
N PHE A 288 7.30 1.73 -21.02
CA PHE A 288 6.25 2.07 -20.07
C PHE A 288 6.83 2.29 -18.67
N GLU A 289 6.40 3.34 -17.99
CA GLU A 289 6.86 3.65 -16.64
C GLU A 289 5.78 4.34 -15.81
N ILE A 290 5.57 3.85 -14.60
CA ILE A 290 4.72 4.47 -13.56
C ILE A 290 5.61 4.87 -12.40
N GLU A 291 5.58 6.15 -12.05
CA GLU A 291 6.26 6.70 -10.88
C GLU A 291 5.24 7.13 -9.82
N SER A 292 5.55 6.83 -8.55
CA SER A 292 4.80 7.34 -7.42
C SER A 292 5.41 8.61 -6.87
N SER A 293 4.53 9.53 -6.43
CA SER A 293 4.91 10.69 -5.64
C SER A 293 3.99 10.83 -4.44
N THR A 294 4.58 11.02 -3.25
CA THR A 294 3.84 11.26 -2.02
C THR A 294 3.93 12.73 -1.64
N ARG A 295 2.78 13.40 -1.42
CA ARG A 295 2.75 14.78 -0.92
C ARG A 295 2.84 14.83 0.61
N GLN A 296 3.82 14.17 1.21
CA GLN A 296 4.05 14.26 2.67
C GLN A 296 4.38 15.69 3.11
N ASP A 297 4.99 16.47 2.22
CA ASP A 297 5.39 17.85 2.46
C ASP A 297 4.24 18.76 2.87
N SER A 298 3.02 18.50 2.40
CA SER A 298 1.86 19.35 2.70
C SER A 298 1.50 19.38 4.19
N ILE A 299 1.66 18.26 4.91
CA ILE A 299 1.39 18.19 6.36
C ILE A 299 2.46 18.95 7.13
N TYR A 300 3.74 18.79 6.76
CA TYR A 300 4.84 19.54 7.38
C TYR A 300 4.72 21.05 7.12
N VAL A 301 4.27 21.45 5.94
CA VAL A 301 3.97 22.86 5.62
C VAL A 301 2.85 23.39 6.51
N VAL A 302 1.76 22.65 6.68
CA VAL A 302 0.65 23.06 7.57
C VAL A 302 1.10 23.14 9.03
N ILE A 303 1.86 22.15 9.53
CA ILE A 303 2.43 22.16 10.89
C ILE A 303 3.38 23.35 11.07
N THR A 304 4.22 23.63 10.08
CA THR A 304 5.16 24.77 10.11
C THR A 304 4.42 26.10 10.14
N LEU A 305 3.35 26.25 9.36
CA LEU A 305 2.50 27.44 9.35
C LEU A 305 1.78 27.65 10.69
N ILE A 306 1.27 26.59 11.30
CA ILE A 306 0.65 26.64 12.63
C ILE A 306 1.71 27.03 13.68
N GLY A 307 2.89 26.41 13.63
CA GLY A 307 4.01 26.70 14.52
C GLY A 307 4.48 28.15 14.44
N ALA A 308 4.66 28.67 13.21
CA ALA A 308 5.02 30.06 12.96
C ALA A 308 3.96 31.04 13.48
N SER A 309 2.68 30.72 13.30
CA SER A 309 1.55 31.53 13.80
C SER A 309 1.52 31.60 15.32
N LEU A 310 1.74 30.47 16.01
CA LEU A 310 1.81 30.42 17.48
C LEU A 310 2.99 31.23 18.02
N LEU A 311 4.17 31.12 17.39
CA LEU A 311 5.35 31.92 17.75
C LEU A 311 5.07 33.42 17.58
N GLY A 312 4.44 33.83 16.49
CA GLY A 312 4.02 35.22 16.26
C GLY A 312 3.11 35.74 17.37
N ILE A 313 2.10 34.96 17.78
CA ILE A 313 1.20 35.32 18.88
C ILE A 313 1.96 35.48 20.20
N ILE A 314 2.89 34.57 20.52
CA ILE A 314 3.71 34.62 21.73
C ILE A 314 4.59 35.88 21.74
N LEU A 315 5.26 36.19 20.62
CA LEU A 315 6.11 37.38 20.50
C LEU A 315 5.29 38.67 20.65
N ILE A 316 4.12 38.76 20.02
CA ILE A 316 3.21 39.91 20.17
C ILE A 316 2.74 40.04 21.62
N ALA A 317 2.39 38.94 22.28
CA ALA A 317 1.97 38.95 23.69
C ALA A 317 3.11 39.41 24.61
N MET A 318 4.34 38.95 24.38
CA MET A 318 5.54 39.38 25.10
C MET A 318 5.85 40.86 24.87
N TYR A 319 5.75 41.33 23.64
CA TYR A 319 5.95 42.74 23.27
C TYR A 319 4.91 43.66 23.94
N LYS A 320 3.61 43.33 23.84
CA LYS A 320 2.54 44.05 24.54
C LYS A 320 2.75 44.06 26.05
N ARG A 321 3.28 42.96 26.61
CA ARG A 321 3.59 42.86 28.04
C ARG A 321 4.79 43.74 28.44
N LYS A 322 5.82 43.86 27.60
CA LYS A 322 6.95 44.77 27.81
C LYS A 322 6.47 46.22 27.86
N ILE A 323 5.69 46.64 26.86
CA ILE A 323 5.09 47.99 26.81
C ILE A 323 4.24 48.30 28.05
N ARG A 324 3.41 47.35 28.53
CA ARG A 324 2.62 47.55 29.75
C ARG A 324 3.50 47.71 30.99
N ARG A 325 4.63 46.99 31.08
CA ARG A 325 5.57 47.15 32.19
C ARG A 325 6.28 48.50 32.15
N ASP A 326 6.68 48.95 30.97
CA ASP A 326 7.40 50.21 30.80
C ASP A 326 6.49 51.39 31.14
N ARG A 327 5.25 51.40 30.64
CA ARG A 327 4.23 52.38 31.05
C ARG A 327 3.91 52.37 32.54
N TYR A 328 3.97 51.21 33.19
CA TYR A 328 3.75 51.11 34.64
C TYR A 328 4.93 51.67 35.44
N LYS A 329 6.17 51.49 34.96
CA LYS A 329 7.37 52.09 35.57
C LYS A 329 7.36 53.61 35.46
N GLU A 330 7.03 54.13 34.28
CA GLU A 330 6.94 55.56 34.01
C GLU A 330 5.94 56.24 34.97
N LYS A 331 4.73 55.67 35.11
CA LYS A 331 3.74 56.16 36.09
C LYS A 331 4.26 56.13 37.53
N LEU A 332 4.98 55.08 37.92
CA LEU A 332 5.57 54.97 39.26
C LEU A 332 6.64 56.03 39.53
N GLU A 333 7.40 56.43 38.53
CA GLU A 333 8.39 57.52 38.64
C GLU A 333 7.68 58.88 38.75
N THR A 334 6.60 59.11 38.01
CA THR A 334 5.79 60.34 38.14
C THR A 334 5.19 60.49 39.54
N TYR A 335 4.73 59.38 40.15
CA TYR A 335 4.20 59.40 41.53
C TYR A 335 5.26 59.56 42.62
N LYS A 336 6.55 59.37 42.32
CA LYS A 336 7.64 59.59 43.28
C LYS A 336 8.17 61.02 43.26
N ASN A 337 7.96 61.72 42.15
CA ASN A 337 8.46 63.08 41.92
C ASN A 337 7.41 64.16 42.23
N ASN A 338 6.17 63.76 42.53
CA ASN A 338 5.11 64.56 43.12
C ASN A 338 4.89 64.11 44.56
#